data_AF-A0A832H0E5-F1
#
_entry.id   AF-A0A832H0E5-F1
#
_cell.length_a   1.000
_cell.length_b   1.000
_cell.length_c   1.000
_cell.angle_alpha   90.00
_cell.angle_beta   90.00
_cell.angle_gamma   90.00
#
_symmetry.space_group_name_H-M   'P 1'
#
loop_
_entity.id
_entity.type
_entity.pdbx_description
1 polymer ?
#
loop_
_entity_poly.entity_id
_entity_poly.type
_entity_poly.pdbx_seq_one_letter_code
_entity_poly.pdbx_strand_id
1 'polypeptide(L)' 'MTSHELTQSLNLARALDLVVSSRIINGVLYVYNATGQAKPWESFSAEFPLERLQAMATRAQLRQKLAN' A
#
# COMPACT_ATOMS: atom_id res chain seq x y z
N MET A 1 -8.70 -10.29 7.30
CA MET A 1 -7.98 -10.07 6.03
C MET A 1 -7.27 -11.37 5.67
N THR A 2 -7.47 -11.85 4.45
CA THR A 2 -6.81 -13.04 3.92
C THR A 2 -5.36 -12.72 3.48
N SER A 3 -4.53 -13.75 3.34
CA SER A 3 -3.16 -13.60 2.81
C SER A 3 -3.14 -12.98 1.40
N HIS A 4 -4.17 -13.28 0.59
CA HIS A 4 -4.33 -12.74 -0.75
C HIS A 4 -4.58 -11.23 -0.73
N GLU A 5 -5.53 -10.77 0.09
CA GLU A 5 -5.85 -9.35 0.25
C GLU A 5 -4.67 -8.55 0.82
N LEU A 6 -3.91 -9.12 1.76
CA LEU A 6 -2.68 -8.50 2.27
C LEU A 6 -1.67 -8.28 1.15
N THR A 7 -1.40 -9.32 0.37
CA THR A 7 -0.44 -9.27 -0.75
C THR A 7 -0.88 -8.24 -1.79
N GLN A 8 -2.16 -8.22 -2.14
CA GLN A 8 -2.71 -7.24 -3.06
C GLN A 8 -2.58 -5.82 -2.51
N SER A 9 -2.91 -5.59 -1.24
CA SER A 9 -2.81 -4.28 -0.61
C SER A 9 -1.36 -3.77 -0.59
N LEU A 10 -0.39 -4.63 -0.24
CA LEU A 10 1.02 -4.28 -0.27
C LEU A 10 1.50 -3.93 -1.69
N ASN A 11 1.11 -4.70 -2.69
CA ASN A 11 1.48 -4.45 -4.08
C ASN A 11 0.90 -3.11 -4.58
N LEU A 12 -0.37 -2.83 -4.29
CA LEU A 12 -0.99 -1.55 -4.64
C LEU A 12 -0.35 -0.37 -3.92
N ALA A 13 -0.06 -0.52 -2.62
CA ALA A 13 0.62 0.52 -1.85
C ALA A 13 2.02 0.84 -2.41
N ARG A 14 2.76 -0.17 -2.89
CA ARG A 14 4.05 0.02 -3.58
C ARG A 14 3.89 0.69 -4.94
N ALA A 15 2.91 0.27 -5.74
CA ALA A 15 2.62 0.87 -7.04
C ALA A 15 2.17 2.33 -6.96
N LEU A 16 1.68 2.76 -5.79
CA LEU A 16 1.27 4.13 -5.49
C LEU A 16 2.36 4.93 -4.75
N ASP A 17 3.58 4.40 -4.63
CA ASP A 17 4.71 5.01 -3.89
C ASP A 17 4.41 5.33 -2.41
N LEU A 18 3.37 4.72 -1.83
CA LEU A 18 3.00 4.90 -0.42
C LEU A 18 3.91 4.07 0.51
N VAL A 19 4.39 2.93 0.00
CA VAL A 19 5.25 1.99 0.73
C VAL A 19 6.42 1.59 -0.17
N VAL A 20 7.64 1.66 0.34
CA VAL A 20 8.85 1.22 -0.37
C VAL A 20 9.32 -0.16 0.09
N SER A 21 9.07 -0.50 1.36
CA SER A 21 9.41 -1.82 1.91
C SER A 21 8.50 -2.20 3.07
N SER A 22 8.46 -3.48 3.39
CA SER A 22 7.76 -4.01 4.56
C SER A 22 8.65 -5.03 5.27
N ARG A 23 8.52 -5.11 6.60
CA ARG A 23 9.30 -6.03 7.44
C ARG A 23 8.46 -6.47 8.63
N ILE A 24 8.57 -7.75 9.00
CA ILE A 24 7.99 -8.27 10.24
C ILE A 24 8.98 -8.07 11.37
N ILE A 25 8.54 -7.45 12.47
CA ILE A 25 9.34 -7.23 13.69
C ILE A 25 8.48 -7.72 14.86
N ASN A 26 8.99 -8.70 15.62
CA ASN A 26 8.26 -9.32 16.74
C ASN A 26 6.83 -9.77 16.39
N GLY A 27 6.63 -10.32 15.17
CA GLY A 27 5.33 -10.78 14.69
C GLY A 27 4.40 -9.69 14.15
N VAL A 28 4.78 -8.41 14.22
CA VAL A 28 4.02 -7.29 13.67
C VAL A 28 4.59 -6.88 12.32
N LEU A 29 3.73 -6.77 11.30
CA LEU A 29 4.12 -6.26 9.99
C LEU A 29 4.24 -4.73 10.05
N TYR A 30 5.41 -4.21 9.72
CA TYR A 30 5.67 -2.79 9.54
C TYR A 30 5.83 -2.47 8.06
N VAL A 31 5.34 -1.31 7.64
CA VAL A 31 5.57 -0.73 6.33
C VAL A 31 6.38 0.54 6.45
N TYR A 32 7.24 0.78 5.47
CA TYR A 32 8.14 1.92 5.41
C TYR A 32 7.82 2.73 4.16
N ASN A 33 7.73 4.04 4.28
CA ASN A 33 7.60 4.94 3.13
C ASN A 33 8.98 5.42 2.64
N ALA A 34 9.00 6.22 1.57
CA ALA A 34 10.23 6.74 0.98
C ALA A 34 11.03 7.66 1.92
N THR A 35 10.41 8.25 2.95
CA THR A 35 11.09 9.07 3.95
C THR A 35 11.68 8.26 5.11
N GLY A 36 11.57 6.92 5.05
CA GLY A 36 12.07 6.01 6.08
C GLY A 36 11.18 5.92 7.32
N GLN A 37 9.99 6.55 7.31
CA GLN A 37 9.04 6.43 8.39
C GLN A 37 8.41 5.03 8.38
N ALA A 38 8.51 4.36 9.52
CA ALA A 38 7.89 3.07 9.75
C ALA A 38 6.51 3.25 10.40
N LYS A 39 5.53 2.47 9.94
CA LYS A 39 4.20 2.42 10.55
C LYS A 39 3.72 0.96 10.63
N PRO A 40 3.05 0.55 11.72
CA PRO A 40 2.40 -0.76 11.78
C PRO A 40 1.38 -0.92 10.64
N TRP A 41 1.30 -2.12 10.09
CA TRP A 41 0.38 -2.45 9.00
C TRP A 41 -1.07 -2.15 9.39
N GLU A 42 -1.48 -2.45 10.62
CA GLU A 42 -2.84 -2.18 11.08
C GLU A 42 -3.20 -0.69 10.96
N SER A 43 -2.34 0.20 11.44
CA SER A 43 -2.53 1.64 11.31
C SER A 43 -2.54 2.09 9.84
N PHE A 44 -1.60 1.58 9.04
CA PHE A 44 -1.56 1.88 7.60
C PHE A 44 -2.85 1.44 6.89
N SER A 45 -3.33 0.22 7.16
CA SER A 45 -4.52 -0.36 6.54
C SER A 45 -5.82 0.34 6.96
N ALA A 46 -5.85 0.97 8.15
CA ALA A 46 -6.96 1.81 8.57
C ALA A 46 -7.01 3.14 7.79
N GLU A 47 -5.85 3.72 7.48
CA GLU A 47 -5.75 4.96 6.68
C GLU A 47 -5.97 4.68 5.18
N PHE A 48 -5.46 3.55 4.70
CA PHE A 48 -5.46 3.10 3.32
C PHE A 48 -6.05 1.69 3.19
N PRO A 49 -7.38 1.53 3.36
CA PRO A 49 -8.02 0.25 3.14
C PRO A 49 -7.90 -0.18 1.67
N LEU A 50 -8.00 -1.49 1.42
CA LEU A 50 -7.80 -2.08 0.08
C LEU A 50 -8.64 -1.40 -1.00
N GLU A 51 -9.92 -1.13 -0.73
CA GLU A 51 -10.82 -0.45 -1.68
C GLU A 51 -10.32 0.94 -2.06
N ARG A 52 -9.77 1.68 -1.10
CA ARG A 52 -9.17 3.01 -1.33
C ARG A 52 -7.90 2.89 -2.18
N LEU A 53 -7.04 1.92 -1.90
CA LEU A 53 -5.84 1.64 -2.69
C LEU A 53 -6.20 1.28 -4.14
N GLN A 54 -7.21 0.44 -4.34
CA GLN A 54 -7.71 0.07 -5.68
C GLN A 54 -8.26 1.29 -6.43
N ALA A 55 -9.05 2.14 -5.76
CA ALA A 55 -9.58 3.37 -6.35
C ALA A 55 -8.45 4.35 -6.75
N MET A 56 -7.43 4.50 -5.89
CA MET A 56 -6.26 5.33 -6.19
C MET A 56 -5.47 4.79 -7.38
N ALA A 57 -5.20 3.48 -7.41
CA ALA A 57 -4.49 2.83 -8.52
C ALA A 57 -5.25 2.99 -9.85
N THR A 58 -6.56 2.77 -9.84
CA THR A 58 -7.41 2.96 -11.03
C THR A 58 -7.32 4.40 -11.54
N ARG A 59 -7.38 5.39 -10.65
CA ARG A 59 -7.25 6.81 -11.03
C ARG A 59 -5.86 7.15 -11.57
N ALA A 60 -4.80 6.57 -11.01
CA ALA A 60 -3.44 6.75 -11.51
C ALA A 60 -3.27 6.16 -12.91
N GLN A 61 -3.81 4.96 -13.15
CA GLN A 61 -3.80 4.30 -14.46
C GLN A 61 -4.63 5.06 -15.51
N LEU A 62 -5.81 5.57 -15.14
CA LEU A 62 -6.62 6.40 -16.04
C LEU A 62 -5.89 7.69 -16.42
N ARG A 63 -5.22 8.34 -15.47
CA ARG A 63 -4.39 9.52 -15.74
C ARG A 63 -3.25 9.22 -16.70
N GLN A 64 -2.55 8.10 -16.53
CA GLN A 64 -1.50 7.67 -17.46
C GLN A 64 -2.06 7.43 -18.88
N LYS A 65 -3.22 6.79 -19.00
CA LYS A 65 -3.85 6.54 -20.31
C LYS A 65 -4.33 7.80 -21.02
N LEU A 66 -4.72 8.84 -20.28
CA LEU A 66 -5.17 10.11 -20.84
C LEU A 66 -4.02 11.08 -21.17
N ALA A 67 -2.84 10.85 -20.59
CA ALA A 67 -1.65 11.65 -20.84
C ALA A 67 -0.77 11.12 -21.99
N ASN A 68 -1.18 10.00 -22.60
CA ASN A 68 -0.49 9.29 -23.68
C ASN A 68 -1.33 9.34 -24.95
#